data_AF-A0A7X8KUY3-F1
#
_entry.id   AF-A0A7X8KUY3-F1
#
_cell.length_a   1.000
_cell.length_b   1.000
_cell.length_c   1.000
_cell.angle_alpha   90.00
_cell.angle_beta   90.00
_cell.angle_gamma   90.00
#
_symmetry.space_group_name_H-M   'P 1'
#
loop_
_entity.id
_entity.type
_entity.pdbx_description
1 polymer ?
#
loop_
_entity_poly.entity_id
_entity_poly.type
_entity_poly.pdbx_seq_one_letter_code
_entity_poly.pdbx_strand_id
1 'polypeptide(L)'
;AETSDDEDPIDEDCFYVVSPSGAIGYCGYDGNIDWLFLSDTAPNEDLPLTYQAAPQIKFCPKCGASVVPGARFCGKCGIALRSK
;
A
#
# COMPACT_ATOMS: atom_id res chain seq x y z
N ALA A 1 9.69 -17.49 -23.20
CA ALA A 1 10.12 -17.28 -21.81
C ALA A 1 8.95 -16.63 -21.12
N GLU A 2 8.17 -17.43 -20.42
CA GLU A 2 6.99 -16.99 -19.67
C GLU A 2 7.46 -16.91 -18.22
N THR A 3 7.57 -15.70 -17.69
CA THR A 3 7.79 -15.48 -16.26
C THR A 3 6.41 -15.26 -15.65
N SER A 4 5.77 -16.37 -15.31
CA SER A 4 4.60 -16.41 -14.45
C SER A 4 4.96 -17.43 -13.38
N ASP A 5 5.65 -16.98 -12.35
CA ASP A 5 5.32 -17.54 -11.05
C ASP A 5 4.17 -16.68 -10.50
N ASP A 6 3.14 -17.37 -10.06
CA ASP A 6 2.00 -16.86 -9.32
C ASP A 6 2.39 -16.87 -7.83
N GLU A 7 3.60 -16.43 -7.49
CA GLU A 7 3.95 -16.26 -6.08
C GLU A 7 3.29 -14.95 -5.62
N ASP A 8 2.41 -15.06 -4.63
CA ASP A 8 1.84 -13.91 -3.96
C ASP A 8 3.04 -13.19 -3.28
N PRO A 9 3.39 -11.94 -3.65
CA PRO A 9 4.63 -11.28 -3.21
C PRO A 9 4.66 -11.02 -1.69
N ILE A 10 3.62 -11.44 -0.97
CA ILE A 10 3.51 -11.31 0.48
C ILE A 10 4.15 -12.51 1.20
N ASP A 11 4.35 -13.66 0.55
CA ASP A 11 4.79 -14.89 1.23
C ASP A 11 6.33 -15.06 1.33
N GLU A 12 7.14 -14.33 0.53
CA GLU A 12 8.63 -14.43 0.60
C GLU A 12 9.45 -13.13 0.46
N ASP A 13 8.85 -11.94 0.32
CA ASP A 13 9.65 -10.73 0.05
C ASP A 13 9.74 -9.78 1.27
N CYS A 14 10.95 -9.60 1.78
CA CYS A 14 11.25 -8.44 2.62
C CYS A 14 11.18 -7.17 1.77
N PHE A 15 10.56 -6.12 2.28
CA PHE A 15 10.34 -4.89 1.52
C PHE A 15 10.66 -3.63 2.35
N TYR A 16 10.95 -2.53 1.65
CA TYR A 16 11.10 -1.23 2.28
C TYR A 16 9.75 -0.52 2.40
N VAL A 17 9.55 0.18 3.51
CA VAL A 17 8.38 1.02 3.78
C VAL A 17 8.78 2.47 3.96
N VAL A 18 7.88 3.37 3.60
CA VAL A 18 8.06 4.82 3.76
C VAL A 18 6.89 5.37 4.56
N SER A 19 7.16 6.06 5.68
CA SER A 19 6.12 6.72 6.47
C SER A 19 5.56 7.94 5.73
N PRO A 20 4.36 8.45 6.10
CA PRO A 20 3.82 9.69 5.53
C PRO A 20 4.75 10.89 5.68
N SER A 21 5.55 10.94 6.75
CA SER A 21 6.53 12.02 6.98
C SER A 21 7.90 11.73 6.35
N GLY A 22 8.07 10.58 5.69
CA GLY A 22 9.24 10.23 4.91
C GLY A 22 10.32 9.42 5.64
N ALA A 23 10.04 8.88 6.83
CA ALA A 23 10.92 7.90 7.45
C ALA A 23 10.99 6.64 6.57
N ILE A 24 12.15 5.97 6.53
CA ILE A 24 12.35 4.75 5.73
C ILE A 24 12.66 3.58 6.66
N GLY A 25 11.89 2.51 6.52
CA GLY A 25 12.03 1.29 7.31
C GLY A 25 12.14 0.05 6.43
N TYR A 26 12.63 -1.03 7.01
CA TYR A 26 12.72 -2.35 6.40
C TYR A 26 11.74 -3.28 7.10
N CYS A 27 10.86 -3.92 6.34
CA CYS A 27 9.95 -4.95 6.83
C CYS A 27 10.56 -6.32 6.54
N GLY A 28 10.91 -7.05 7.60
CA GLY A 28 11.41 -8.43 7.53
C GLY A 28 10.29 -9.46 7.42
N TYR A 29 10.69 -10.74 7.35
CA TYR A 29 9.78 -11.89 7.29
C TYR A 29 8.84 -12.01 8.51
N ASP A 30 9.21 -11.40 9.63
CA ASP A 30 8.42 -11.36 10.86
C ASP A 30 7.37 -10.24 10.86
N GLY A 31 7.26 -9.48 9.76
CA GLY A 31 6.31 -8.38 9.58
C GLY A 31 6.63 -7.14 10.40
N ASN A 32 7.69 -7.16 11.21
CA ASN A 32 8.15 -6.01 11.97
C ASN A 32 8.94 -5.06 11.08
N ILE A 33 8.82 -3.77 11.41
CA ILE A 33 9.47 -2.69 10.70
C ILE A 33 10.66 -2.20 11.52
N ASP A 34 11.85 -2.40 10.99
CA ASP A 34 13.07 -1.77 11.48
C ASP A 34 13.25 -0.41 10.79
N TRP A 35 13.05 0.69 11.52
CA TRP A 35 13.22 2.04 10.98
C TRP A 35 14.70 2.43 10.87
N LEU A 36 15.19 2.53 9.64
CA LEU A 36 16.60 2.77 9.33
C LEU A 36 16.92 4.27 9.26
N PHE A 37 15.97 5.08 8.78
CA PHE A 37 16.12 6.53 8.65
C PHE A 37 14.87 7.25 9.16
N LEU A 38 15.05 8.16 10.12
CA LEU A 38 13.99 9.03 10.61
C LEU A 38 14.01 10.36 9.85
N SER A 39 12.84 10.93 9.57
CA SER A 39 12.71 12.22 8.89
C SER A 39 12.75 13.38 9.90
N ASP A 40 13.55 14.39 9.63
CA ASP A 40 13.59 15.64 10.43
C ASP A 40 12.27 16.45 10.34
N THR A 41 11.41 16.11 9.38
CA THR A 41 10.12 16.79 9.18
C THR A 41 9.13 16.48 10.29
N ALA A 42 9.26 15.31 10.93
CA ALA A 42 8.42 14.87 12.05
C ALA A 42 9.25 13.97 13.00
N PRO A 43 10.13 14.55 13.84
CA PRO A 43 11.04 13.80 14.69
C PRO A 43 10.36 12.99 15.81
N ASN A 44 9.06 13.20 16.00
CA ASN A 44 8.21 12.55 16.98
C ASN A 44 6.99 11.86 16.35
N GLU A 45 7.09 11.47 15.07
CA GLU A 45 6.08 10.63 14.43
C GLU A 45 5.96 9.28 15.16
N ASP A 46 4.74 8.89 15.51
CA ASP A 46 4.46 7.56 16.06
C ASP A 46 4.51 6.54 14.90
N LEU A 47 5.68 5.95 14.72
CA LEU A 47 5.93 5.01 13.64
C LEU A 47 5.46 3.60 14.04
N PRO A 48 4.68 2.92 13.19
CA PRO A 48 4.22 1.57 13.48
C PRO A 48 5.39 0.59 13.55
N LEU A 49 5.33 -0.33 14.52
CA LEU A 49 6.34 -1.37 14.71
C LEU A 49 6.15 -2.57 13.78
N THR A 50 4.96 -2.71 13.19
CA THR A 50 4.60 -3.83 12.33
C THR A 50 3.89 -3.30 11.08
N TYR A 51 4.14 -3.91 9.92
CA TYR A 51 3.48 -3.51 8.70
C TYR A 51 2.00 -3.90 8.72
N GLN A 52 1.14 -2.95 8.35
CA GLN A 52 -0.26 -3.19 8.12
C GLN A 52 -0.62 -2.73 6.71
N ALA A 53 -1.07 -3.66 5.87
CA ALA A 53 -1.51 -3.35 4.53
C ALA A 53 -2.64 -2.32 4.57
N ALA A 54 -2.33 -1.09 4.17
CA ALA A 54 -3.34 -0.05 4.07
C ALA A 54 -4.31 -0.42 2.94
N PRO A 55 -5.63 -0.22 3.12
CA PRO A 55 -6.58 -0.44 2.05
C PRO A 55 -6.23 0.47 0.86
N GLN A 56 -5.89 -0.16 -0.27
CA GLN A 56 -5.55 0.54 -1.51
C GLN A 56 -6.79 1.33 -1.98
N ILE A 57 -6.76 2.65 -1.80
CA ILE A 57 -7.84 3.53 -2.28
C ILE A 57 -7.73 3.56 -3.81
N LYS A 58 -8.69 2.93 -4.47
CA LYS A 58 -8.79 3.00 -5.93
C LYS A 58 -9.47 4.30 -6.32
N PHE A 59 -9.02 4.90 -7.42
CA PHE A 59 -9.68 6.06 -8.01
C PHE A 59 -10.42 5.65 -9.28
N CYS A 60 -11.58 6.28 -9.51
CA CYS A 60 -12.36 6.06 -10.71
C CYS A 60 -11.59 6.57 -11.93
N PRO A 61 -11.34 5.74 -12.96
CA PRO A 61 -10.55 6.14 -14.12
C PRO A 61 -11.26 7.20 -14.98
N LYS A 62 -12.58 7.37 -14.83
CA LYS A 62 -13.35 8.36 -15.59
C LYS A 62 -13.43 9.73 -14.91
N CYS A 63 -13.61 9.77 -13.59
CA CYS A 63 -13.91 11.01 -12.87
C CYS A 63 -12.97 11.33 -11.71
N GLY A 64 -12.00 10.46 -11.41
CA GLY A 64 -11.02 10.64 -10.34
C GLY A 64 -11.58 10.55 -8.92
N ALA A 65 -12.87 10.25 -8.75
CA ALA A 65 -13.44 10.05 -7.41
C ALA A 65 -12.83 8.81 -6.74
N SER A 66 -12.62 8.88 -5.43
CA SER A 66 -12.26 7.69 -4.64
C SER A 66 -13.37 6.64 -4.75
N VAL A 67 -12.95 5.38 -4.79
CA VAL A 67 -13.81 4.21 -4.96
C VAL A 67 -13.63 3.33 -3.73
N VAL A 68 -14.75 2.90 -3.17
CA VAL A 68 -14.77 1.91 -2.10
C VAL A 68 -14.24 0.57 -2.63
N PRO A 69 -13.28 -0.08 -1.93
CA PRO A 69 -12.83 -1.43 -2.31
C PRO A 69 -14.01 -2.38 -2.56
N GLY A 70 -13.98 -3.10 -3.68
CA GLY A 70 -15.06 -4.02 -4.08
C GLY A 70 -16.27 -3.38 -4.79
N ALA A 71 -16.34 -2.06 -4.93
CA ALA A 71 -17.43 -1.41 -5.66
C ALA A 71 -17.42 -1.77 -7.15
N ARG A 72 -18.55 -2.28 -7.65
CA ARG A 72 -18.73 -2.63 -9.08
C ARG A 72 -18.96 -1.41 -9.97
N PHE A 73 -19.42 -0.30 -9.40
CA PHE A 73 -19.73 0.95 -10.10
C PHE A 73 -19.23 2.15 -9.31
N CYS A 74 -18.86 3.22 -10.00
CA CYS A 74 -18.49 4.47 -9.35
C CYS A 74 -19.74 5.18 -8.80
N GLY A 75 -19.79 5.41 -7.48
CA GLY A 75 -20.90 6.13 -6.83
C GLY A 75 -21.09 7.58 -7.29
N LYS A 76 -20.06 8.20 -7.90
CA LYS A 76 -20.14 9.60 -8.38
C LYS A 76 -20.58 9.72 -9.84
N CYS A 77 -20.14 8.83 -10.73
CA CYS A 77 -20.38 8.97 -12.18
C CYS A 77 -21.02 7.75 -12.85
N GLY A 78 -21.30 6.68 -12.09
CA GLY A 78 -22.01 5.50 -12.56
C GLY A 78 -21.23 4.56 -13.48
N ILE A 79 -19.96 4.85 -13.82
CA ILE A 79 -19.18 3.94 -14.68
C ILE A 79 -18.91 2.61 -13.97
N ALA A 80 -18.95 1.52 -14.72
CA ALA A 80 -18.56 0.20 -14.25
C ALA A 80 -17.05 0.16 -13.96
N LEU A 81 -16.70 -0.30 -12.76
CA LEU A 81 -15.33 -0.49 -12.29
C LEU A 81 -15.05 -1.98 -12.41
N ARG A 82 -14.31 -2.37 -13.44
CA ARG A 82 -13.94 -3.78 -13.68
C ARG A 82 -12.68 -4.07 -12.87
N SER A 83 -12.72 -5.10 -12.03
CA SER A 83 -11.50 -5.72 -11.53
C SER A 83 -11.02 -6.65 -12.65
N LYS A 84 -9.81 -6.43 -13.15
CA LYS A 84 -9.13 -7.42 -13.98
C LYS A 84 -8.45 -8.42 -13.06
#